data_AF-X0TZT8-F1
#
_entry.id   AF-X0TZT8-F1
#
_cell.length_a   1.000
_cell.length_b   1.000
_cell.length_c   1.000
_cell.angle_alpha   90.00
_cell.angle_beta   90.00
_cell.angle_gamma   90.00
#
_symmetry.space_group_name_H-M   'P 1'
#
loop_
_entity.id
_entity.type
_entity.pdbx_description
1 polymer ?
#
loop_
_entity_poly.entity_id
_entity_poly.type
_entity_poly.pdbx_seq_one_letter_code
_entity_poly.pdbx_strand_id
1 'polypeptide(L)'
;KYHVPNYIRYKEDLKASMPDDKPLYSDYTRNELIVKFMPLVENLARKFSTTQQASGVLSINDLLQIGNEGLIKAVDKLDWVEKLADSDDIEKTLKSFFSKRIKGNIRRRIDMMRGDIRIPEHKLTEIRNNPKDKIMVAMFFNSVFLSIDAQITNDDDENMMHQVEDKSEPYNIQLMNVYLKSLMQKHLTGNEYEVLRLSYGLDCDKHSAKEIASILNIEGVSSYVRISELKKQAVQKLIDNVDHSQVLDIL
;
A
#
# COMPACT_ATOMS: atom_id res chain seq x y z
N LYS A 1 -12.59 19.07 15.85
CA LYS A 1 -13.32 20.21 15.23
C LYS A 1 -12.34 21.36 15.09
N TYR A 2 -12.28 22.04 13.93
CA TYR A 2 -11.32 23.12 13.69
C TYR A 2 -11.92 24.50 14.04
N HIS A 3 -11.08 25.51 14.25
CA HIS A 3 -11.50 26.85 14.63
C HIS A 3 -12.05 27.63 13.42
N VAL A 4 -13.37 27.58 13.23
CA VAL A 4 -14.10 28.18 12.10
C VAL A 4 -13.82 29.69 11.94
N PRO A 5 -13.80 30.52 13.00
CA PRO A 5 -13.52 31.95 12.84
C PRO A 5 -12.13 32.23 12.26
N ASN A 6 -11.12 31.43 12.62
CA ASN A 6 -9.77 31.61 12.11
C ASN A 6 -9.68 31.20 10.63
N TYR A 7 -10.43 30.17 10.26
CA TYR A 7 -10.56 29.75 8.87
C TYR A 7 -11.21 30.85 8.01
N ILE A 8 -12.27 31.51 8.51
CA ILE A 8 -12.93 32.61 7.81
C ILE A 8 -11.97 33.80 7.64
N ARG A 9 -11.28 34.18 8.73
CA ARG A 9 -10.28 35.26 8.71
C ARG A 9 -9.18 35.00 7.68
N TYR A 10 -8.63 33.78 7.63
CA TYR A 10 -7.65 33.39 6.61
C TYR A 10 -8.17 33.62 5.18
N LYS A 11 -9.45 33.33 4.91
CA LYS A 11 -10.02 33.57 3.58
C LYS A 11 -10.14 35.05 3.24
N GLU A 12 -10.51 35.87 4.21
CA GLU A 12 -10.64 37.30 4.04
C GLU A 12 -9.27 37.95 3.83
N ASP A 13 -8.28 37.60 4.66
CA ASP A 13 -6.90 38.06 4.54
C ASP A 13 -6.30 37.65 3.18
N LEU A 14 -6.56 36.41 2.72
CA LEU A 14 -6.10 35.95 1.41
C LEU A 14 -6.73 36.76 0.27
N LYS A 15 -8.04 37.03 0.33
CA LYS A 15 -8.71 37.86 -0.69
C LYS A 15 -8.14 39.27 -0.74
N ALA A 16 -7.86 39.87 0.42
CA ALA A 16 -7.29 41.21 0.51
C ALA A 16 -5.83 41.28 0.03
N SER A 17 -5.10 40.16 0.11
CA SER A 17 -3.69 40.08 -0.27
C SER A 17 -3.45 39.71 -1.75
N MET A 18 -4.51 39.45 -2.52
CA MET A 18 -4.38 39.04 -3.92
C MET A 18 -3.63 40.12 -4.72
N PRO A 19 -2.57 39.76 -5.46
CA PRO A 19 -1.88 40.71 -6.32
C PRO A 19 -2.75 41.07 -7.52
N ASP A 20 -2.47 42.24 -8.10
CA ASP A 20 -3.07 42.64 -9.36
C ASP A 20 -2.77 41.63 -10.48
N ASP A 21 -3.68 41.54 -11.46
CA ASP A 21 -3.51 40.67 -12.61
C ASP A 21 -2.42 41.22 -13.54
N LYS A 22 -1.41 40.38 -13.81
CA LYS A 22 -0.30 40.70 -14.71
C LYS A 22 -0.48 39.95 -16.03
N PRO A 23 -0.01 40.51 -17.17
CA PRO A 23 -0.17 39.90 -18.49
C PRO A 23 0.51 38.54 -18.60
N LEU A 24 1.69 38.38 -17.98
CA LEU A 24 2.45 37.13 -17.99
C LEU A 24 2.70 36.65 -16.56
N TYR A 25 2.67 35.32 -16.39
CA TYR A 25 2.96 34.71 -15.09
C TYR A 25 4.42 34.93 -14.65
N SER A 26 5.34 35.15 -15.59
CA SER A 26 6.75 35.49 -15.34
C SER A 26 6.95 36.85 -14.68
N ASP A 27 5.97 37.75 -14.80
CA ASP A 27 6.08 39.12 -14.29
C ASP A 27 5.74 39.21 -12.80
N TYR A 28 5.20 38.13 -12.22
CA TYR A 28 4.98 38.03 -10.80
C TYR A 28 6.31 37.83 -10.08
N THR A 29 6.53 38.63 -9.04
CA THR A 29 7.57 38.33 -8.06
C THR A 29 7.26 37.00 -7.37
N ARG A 30 8.28 36.39 -6.77
CA ARG A 30 8.14 35.17 -5.97
C ARG A 30 6.95 35.22 -5.01
N ASN A 31 6.82 36.30 -4.24
CA ASN A 31 5.78 36.42 -3.21
C ASN A 31 4.40 36.62 -3.83
N GLU A 32 4.28 37.44 -4.87
CA GLU A 32 3.00 37.62 -5.55
C GLU A 32 2.54 36.30 -6.21
N LEU A 33 3.45 35.55 -6.81
CA LEU A 33 3.14 34.25 -7.42
C LEU A 33 2.67 33.24 -6.36
N ILE A 34 3.30 33.21 -5.19
CA ILE A 34 2.84 32.39 -4.06
C ILE A 34 1.39 32.78 -3.71
N VAL A 35 1.11 34.06 -3.46
CA VAL A 35 -0.22 34.50 -3.05
C VAL A 35 -1.27 34.23 -4.14
N LYS A 36 -0.93 34.44 -5.42
CA LYS A 36 -1.80 34.15 -6.57
C LYS A 36 -2.27 32.69 -6.60
N PHE A 37 -1.43 31.75 -6.16
CA PHE A 37 -1.74 30.32 -6.16
C PHE A 37 -2.17 29.75 -4.78
N MET A 38 -2.21 30.55 -3.71
CA MET A 38 -2.76 30.09 -2.42
C MET A 38 -4.24 29.61 -2.50
N PRO A 39 -5.13 30.17 -3.35
CA PRO A 39 -6.47 29.60 -3.57
C PRO A 39 -6.44 28.15 -4.10
N LEU A 40 -5.42 27.77 -4.87
CA LEU A 40 -5.23 26.38 -5.31
C LEU A 40 -4.94 25.48 -4.12
N VAL A 41 -4.13 25.93 -3.15
CA VAL A 41 -3.83 25.18 -1.93
C VAL A 41 -5.10 24.88 -1.15
N GLU A 42 -5.99 25.87 -0.98
CA GLU A 42 -7.26 25.67 -0.28
C GLU A 42 -8.12 24.60 -0.95
N ASN A 43 -8.27 24.69 -2.27
CA ASN A 43 -9.05 23.75 -3.07
C ASN A 43 -8.49 22.32 -3.00
N LEU A 44 -7.17 22.17 -2.83
CA LEU A 44 -6.52 20.88 -2.69
C LEU A 44 -6.61 20.35 -1.25
N ALA A 45 -6.38 21.19 -0.25
CA ALA A 45 -6.44 20.83 1.16
C ALA A 45 -7.84 20.33 1.56
N ARG A 46 -8.91 20.97 1.05
CA ARG A 46 -10.30 20.54 1.29
C ARG A 46 -10.63 19.14 0.75
N LYS A 47 -9.83 18.59 -0.17
CA LYS A 47 -10.04 17.24 -0.72
C LYS A 47 -9.44 16.15 0.18
N PHE A 48 -8.62 16.51 1.16
CA PHE A 48 -8.11 15.57 2.15
C PHE A 48 -9.12 15.44 3.29
N SER A 49 -9.36 14.20 3.74
CA SER A 49 -10.22 13.97 4.89
C SER A 49 -9.58 14.54 6.15
N THR A 50 -10.36 15.28 6.95
CA THR A 50 -9.93 15.78 8.26
C THR A 50 -10.37 14.87 9.41
N THR A 51 -10.81 13.64 9.10
CA THR A 51 -11.15 12.65 10.14
C THR A 51 -9.89 12.18 10.85
N GLN A 52 -9.98 11.93 12.16
CA GLN A 52 -8.80 11.54 12.95
C GLN A 52 -8.11 10.29 12.40
N GLN A 53 -8.89 9.37 11.83
CA GLN A 53 -8.38 8.15 11.20
C GLN A 53 -7.57 8.44 9.93
N ALA A 54 -7.89 9.52 9.20
CA ALA A 54 -7.31 9.82 7.90
C ALA A 54 -6.19 10.86 7.94
N SER A 55 -6.30 11.87 8.82
CA SER A 55 -5.33 12.97 8.93
C SER A 55 -4.65 13.05 10.30
N GLY A 56 -4.86 12.07 11.18
CA GLY A 56 -4.32 12.06 12.53
C GLY A 56 -4.90 13.21 13.36
N VAL A 57 -4.03 14.02 13.95
CA VAL A 57 -4.42 15.22 14.71
C VAL A 57 -4.59 16.47 13.85
N LEU A 58 -4.29 16.40 12.55
CA LEU A 58 -4.28 17.57 11.67
C LEU A 58 -5.69 18.06 11.33
N SER A 59 -5.89 19.36 11.51
CA SER A 59 -7.09 20.10 11.13
C SER A 59 -6.95 20.71 9.74
N ILE A 60 -8.05 21.24 9.18
CA ILE A 60 -8.01 21.95 7.88
C ILE A 60 -7.02 23.13 7.88
N ASN A 61 -6.86 23.82 9.01
CA ASN A 61 -5.93 24.94 9.13
C ASN A 61 -4.49 24.45 9.02
N ASP A 62 -4.18 23.27 9.56
CA ASP A 62 -2.86 22.66 9.46
C ASP A 62 -2.58 22.21 8.03
N LEU A 63 -3.56 21.58 7.38
CA LEU A 63 -3.45 21.16 5.98
C LEU A 63 -3.23 22.36 5.04
N LEU A 64 -3.85 23.51 5.32
CA LEU A 64 -3.60 24.76 4.60
C LEU A 64 -2.15 25.23 4.77
N GLN A 65 -1.64 25.28 6.01
CA GLN A 65 -0.26 25.73 6.25
C GLN A 65 0.77 24.79 5.62
N ILE A 66 0.58 23.48 5.76
CA ILE A 66 1.41 22.46 5.13
C ILE A 66 1.38 22.57 3.60
N GLY A 67 0.19 22.81 3.06
CA GLY A 67 0.01 23.02 1.63
C GLY A 67 0.71 24.29 1.13
N ASN A 68 0.63 25.38 1.89
CA ASN A 68 1.30 26.65 1.59
C ASN A 68 2.82 26.51 1.64
N GLU A 69 3.37 25.80 2.63
CA GLU A 69 4.79 25.44 2.66
C GLU A 69 5.20 24.65 1.41
N GLY A 70 4.35 23.71 0.97
CA GLY A 70 4.56 22.94 -0.26
C GLY A 70 4.55 23.82 -1.52
N LEU A 71 3.68 24.83 -1.56
CA LEU A 71 3.62 25.82 -2.64
C LEU A 71 4.87 26.69 -2.67
N ILE A 72 5.32 27.21 -1.53
CA ILE A 72 6.53 28.03 -1.42
C ILE A 72 7.74 27.28 -1.99
N LYS A 73 7.96 26.03 -1.54
CA LYS A 73 9.02 25.16 -2.06
C LYS A 73 8.86 24.81 -3.55
N ALA A 74 7.64 24.88 -4.07
CA ALA A 74 7.38 24.65 -5.48
C ALA A 74 7.77 25.87 -6.32
N VAL A 75 7.38 27.07 -5.88
CA VAL A 75 7.76 28.33 -6.52
C VAL A 75 9.28 28.50 -6.52
N ASP A 76 9.97 28.17 -5.42
CA ASP A 76 11.44 28.24 -5.33
C ASP A 76 12.17 27.29 -6.29
N LYS A 77 11.49 26.24 -6.75
CA LYS A 77 12.04 25.22 -7.65
C LYS A 77 11.40 25.29 -9.05
N LEU A 78 10.73 26.40 -9.35
CA LEU A 78 10.13 26.62 -10.65
C LEU A 78 11.23 26.98 -11.64
N ASP A 79 11.34 26.19 -12.70
CA ASP A 79 12.25 26.48 -13.80
C ASP A 79 11.45 27.10 -14.95
N TRP A 80 11.64 28.41 -15.13
CA TRP A 80 10.96 29.18 -16.17
C TRP A 80 11.48 28.88 -17.57
N VAL A 81 12.77 28.58 -17.69
CA VAL A 81 13.48 28.54 -18.97
C VAL A 81 13.29 27.18 -19.64
N GLU A 82 13.43 26.08 -18.89
CA GLU A 82 13.39 24.74 -19.49
C GLU A 82 11.99 24.12 -19.56
N LYS A 83 11.04 24.54 -18.72
CA LYS A 83 9.75 23.82 -18.57
C LYS A 83 8.51 24.60 -18.94
N LEU A 84 8.60 25.92 -19.05
CA LEU A 84 7.46 26.78 -19.36
C LEU A 84 7.54 27.44 -20.74
N ALA A 85 8.71 27.48 -21.38
CA ALA A 85 8.89 28.08 -22.70
C ALA A 85 8.12 27.36 -23.82
N ASP A 86 7.96 26.04 -23.70
CA ASP A 86 7.32 25.19 -24.72
C ASP A 86 5.85 24.84 -24.41
N SER A 87 5.24 25.47 -23.41
CA SER A 87 3.87 25.12 -23.01
C SER A 87 2.81 26.01 -23.65
N ASP A 88 1.87 25.40 -24.37
CA ASP A 88 0.69 26.07 -24.95
C ASP A 88 -0.21 26.73 -23.89
N ASP A 89 -0.24 26.18 -22.67
CA ASP A 89 -1.03 26.68 -21.54
C ASP A 89 -0.17 26.69 -20.25
N ILE A 90 0.45 27.84 -20.02
CA ILE A 90 1.29 28.10 -18.85
C ILE A 90 0.51 27.92 -17.56
N GLU A 91 -0.75 28.37 -17.49
CA GLU A 91 -1.55 28.31 -16.28
C GLU A 91 -1.84 26.87 -15.87
N LYS A 92 -2.27 26.04 -16.83
CA LYS A 92 -2.52 24.61 -16.59
C LYS A 92 -1.24 23.88 -16.18
N THR A 93 -0.11 24.23 -16.76
CA THR A 93 1.20 23.66 -16.43
C THR A 93 1.61 24.00 -15.00
N LEU A 94 1.51 25.28 -14.62
CA LEU A 94 1.76 25.75 -13.26
C LEU A 94 0.84 25.07 -12.25
N LYS A 95 -0.48 25.02 -12.53
CA LYS A 95 -1.46 24.34 -11.68
C LYS A 95 -1.11 22.87 -11.48
N SER A 96 -0.71 22.16 -12.54
CA SER A 96 -0.31 20.74 -12.46
C SER A 96 0.95 20.56 -11.61
N PHE A 97 1.98 21.37 -11.86
CA PHE A 97 3.25 21.34 -11.14
C PHE A 97 3.08 21.63 -9.64
N PHE A 98 2.38 22.71 -9.30
CA PHE A 98 2.08 23.07 -7.92
C PHE A 98 1.19 22.02 -7.25
N SER A 99 0.15 21.54 -7.93
CA SER A 99 -0.76 20.52 -7.38
C SER A 99 -0.03 19.25 -6.95
N LYS A 100 0.93 18.78 -7.75
CA LYS A 100 1.72 17.58 -7.43
C LYS A 100 2.51 17.75 -6.13
N ARG A 101 3.14 18.92 -5.97
CA ARG A 101 4.00 19.24 -4.81
C ARG A 101 3.20 19.55 -3.54
N ILE A 102 2.12 20.32 -3.65
CA ILE A 102 1.21 20.63 -2.53
C ILE A 102 0.64 19.32 -1.96
N LYS A 103 0.04 18.47 -2.82
CA LYS A 103 -0.51 17.18 -2.38
C LYS A 103 0.55 16.25 -1.79
N GLY A 104 1.75 16.22 -2.38
CA GLY A 104 2.87 15.42 -1.87
C GLY A 104 3.35 15.89 -0.49
N ASN A 105 3.36 17.20 -0.25
CA ASN A 105 3.72 17.74 1.07
C ASN A 105 2.65 17.41 2.12
N ILE A 106 1.37 17.60 1.77
CA ILE A 106 0.24 17.27 2.63
C ILE A 106 0.23 15.78 3.00
N ARG A 107 0.40 14.86 2.04
CA ARG A 107 0.46 13.42 2.32
C ARG A 107 1.59 13.05 3.28
N ARG A 108 2.82 13.47 2.99
CA ARG A 108 3.97 13.16 3.86
C ARG A 108 3.77 13.64 5.30
N ARG A 109 3.17 14.83 5.50
CA ARG A 109 2.83 15.32 6.84
C ARG A 109 1.72 14.52 7.51
N ILE A 110 0.68 14.16 6.76
CA ILE A 110 -0.39 13.28 7.24
C ILE A 110 0.20 11.93 7.67
N ASP A 111 1.08 11.34 6.86
CA ASP A 111 1.68 10.03 7.14
C ASP A 111 2.53 10.07 8.41
N MET A 112 3.36 11.11 8.61
CA MET A 112 4.10 11.31 9.86
C MET A 112 3.17 11.45 11.07
N MET A 113 2.08 12.21 10.94
CA MET A 113 1.15 12.48 12.06
C MET A 113 0.13 11.37 12.30
N ARG A 114 0.04 10.38 11.40
CA ARG A 114 -0.74 9.15 11.60
C ARG A 114 0.02 8.10 12.40
N GLY A 115 1.35 8.11 12.35
CA GLY A 115 2.22 7.12 13.02
C GLY A 115 2.23 7.19 14.55
N ASP A 116 1.88 8.34 15.14
CA ASP A 116 2.00 8.57 16.59
C ASP A 116 0.69 8.41 17.38
N ILE A 117 -0.36 7.79 16.80
CA ILE A 117 -1.55 7.47 17.60
C ILE A 117 -1.20 6.30 18.53
N ARG A 118 -0.72 6.63 19.73
CA ARG A 118 -0.61 5.69 20.86
C ARG A 118 -2.01 5.18 21.17
N ILE A 119 -2.34 3.98 20.70
CA ILE A 119 -3.63 3.36 20.96
C ILE A 119 -3.66 2.97 22.45
N PRO A 120 -4.63 3.44 23.24
CA PRO A 120 -4.77 3.01 24.63
C PRO A 120 -5.01 1.50 24.70
N GLU A 121 -4.43 0.84 25.71
CA GLU A 121 -4.49 -0.63 25.86
C GLU A 121 -5.94 -1.18 25.80
N HIS A 122 -6.91 -0.50 26.40
CA HIS A 122 -8.31 -0.93 26.35
C HIS A 122 -8.89 -0.96 24.92
N LYS A 123 -8.43 -0.06 24.03
CA LYS A 123 -8.82 -0.06 22.61
C LYS A 123 -8.10 -1.16 21.84
N LEU A 124 -6.85 -1.47 22.17
CA LEU A 124 -6.16 -2.65 21.60
C LEU A 124 -6.88 -3.94 21.95
N THR A 125 -7.39 -4.07 23.18
CA THR A 125 -8.18 -5.23 23.62
C THR A 125 -9.52 -5.31 22.90
N GLU A 126 -10.21 -4.18 22.69
CA GLU A 126 -11.42 -4.13 21.83
C GLU A 126 -11.13 -4.54 20.38
N ILE A 127 -9.99 -4.10 19.82
CA ILE A 127 -9.53 -4.47 18.47
C ILE A 127 -9.25 -5.98 18.38
N ARG A 128 -8.53 -6.54 19.37
CA ARG A 128 -8.24 -7.98 19.45
C ARG A 128 -9.50 -8.83 19.57
N ASN A 129 -10.49 -8.33 20.30
CA ASN A 129 -11.75 -9.05 20.55
C ASN A 129 -12.79 -8.89 19.42
N ASN A 130 -12.58 -7.98 18.46
CA ASN A 130 -13.53 -7.73 17.37
C ASN A 130 -12.90 -7.75 15.97
N PRO A 131 -12.46 -8.93 15.48
CA PRO A 131 -11.77 -9.08 14.19
C PRO A 131 -12.64 -8.80 12.95
N LYS A 132 -13.92 -8.46 13.12
CA LYS A 132 -14.84 -8.18 12.00
C LYS A 132 -14.77 -6.75 11.48
N ASP A 133 -14.17 -5.83 12.25
CA ASP A 133 -14.06 -4.43 11.83
C ASP A 133 -12.77 -4.21 11.01
N LYS A 134 -12.90 -4.34 9.68
CA LYS A 134 -11.79 -4.21 8.70
C LYS A 134 -11.01 -2.92 8.85
N ILE A 135 -11.63 -1.85 9.35
CA ILE A 135 -11.02 -0.52 9.49
C ILE A 135 -10.05 -0.49 10.67
N MET A 136 -10.44 -1.09 11.80
CA MET A 136 -9.62 -1.20 13.01
C MET A 136 -8.45 -2.17 12.82
N VAL A 137 -8.69 -3.28 12.11
CA VAL A 137 -7.65 -4.24 11.71
C VAL A 137 -6.63 -3.57 10.79
N ALA A 138 -7.08 -2.78 9.80
CA ALA A 138 -6.18 -2.02 8.93
C ALA A 138 -5.37 -0.97 9.71
N MET A 139 -5.94 -0.33 10.72
CA MET A 139 -5.22 0.66 11.55
C MET A 139 -4.14 0.00 12.42
N PHE A 140 -4.44 -1.18 13.00
CA PHE A 140 -3.47 -1.99 13.73
C PHE A 140 -2.32 -2.46 12.82
N PHE A 141 -2.64 -3.02 11.64
CA PHE A 141 -1.61 -3.46 10.71
C PHE A 141 -0.79 -2.30 10.15
N ASN A 142 -1.39 -1.14 9.85
CA ASN A 142 -0.62 0.04 9.45
C ASN A 142 0.31 0.52 10.57
N SER A 143 -0.11 0.52 11.84
CA SER A 143 0.78 0.90 12.95
C SER A 143 1.93 -0.10 13.17
N VAL A 144 1.71 -1.38 12.91
CA VAL A 144 2.71 -2.45 13.08
C VAL A 144 3.66 -2.53 11.89
N PHE A 145 3.18 -2.35 10.65
CA PHE A 145 4.04 -2.44 9.46
C PHE A 145 4.77 -1.13 9.14
N LEU A 146 4.18 0.05 9.39
CA LEU A 146 4.88 1.33 9.21
C LEU A 146 6.00 1.56 10.23
N SER A 147 5.92 0.93 11.41
CA SER A 147 7.00 0.95 12.40
C SER A 147 8.16 0.02 12.03
N ILE A 148 7.91 -1.00 11.20
CA ILE A 148 8.92 -1.88 10.60
C ILE A 148 9.61 -1.19 9.40
N ASP A 149 8.88 -0.39 8.61
CA ASP A 149 9.45 0.40 7.50
C ASP A 149 10.20 1.67 7.96
N ALA A 150 10.03 2.09 9.21
CA ALA A 150 10.86 3.13 9.81
C ALA A 150 12.26 2.54 10.04
N GLN A 151 13.21 2.86 9.15
CA GLN A 151 14.61 2.49 9.33
C GLN A 151 15.14 3.11 10.62
N ILE A 152 15.14 2.35 11.71
CA ILE A 152 15.78 2.74 12.97
C ILE A 152 17.26 2.49 12.74
N THR A 153 17.97 3.51 12.27
CA THR A 153 19.42 3.47 12.16
C THR A 153 20.06 3.79 13.52
N ASN A 154 21.12 3.06 13.88
CA ASN A 154 22.01 3.48 14.98
C ASN A 154 22.87 4.68 14.56
N ASP A 155 23.68 5.20 15.47
CA ASP A 155 24.66 6.28 15.21
C ASP A 155 25.64 5.97 14.06
N ASP A 156 25.78 4.70 13.68
CA ASP A 156 26.59 4.20 12.55
C ASP A 156 25.79 3.95 11.25
N ASP A 157 24.57 4.50 11.13
CA ASP A 157 23.67 4.31 9.97
C ASP A 157 23.26 2.84 9.68
N GLU A 158 23.53 1.90 10.60
CA GLU A 158 23.09 0.51 10.48
C GLU A 158 21.63 0.34 10.93
N ASN A 159 20.82 -0.29 10.09
CA ASN A 159 19.41 -0.55 10.39
C ASN A 159 19.29 -1.63 11.48
N MET A 160 18.87 -1.21 12.67
CA MET A 160 18.72 -2.05 13.88
C MET A 160 17.85 -3.28 13.67
N MET A 161 16.98 -3.26 12.67
CA MET A 161 16.10 -4.37 12.34
C MET A 161 16.86 -5.59 11.81
N HIS A 162 18.05 -5.42 11.23
CA HIS A 162 18.90 -6.54 10.78
C HIS A 162 19.65 -7.25 11.92
N GLN A 163 19.60 -6.71 13.15
CA GLN A 163 20.21 -7.32 14.33
C GLN A 163 19.25 -8.26 15.09
N VAL A 164 17.99 -8.37 14.64
CA VAL A 164 17.04 -9.32 15.21
C VAL A 164 17.35 -10.71 14.64
N GLU A 165 17.84 -11.60 15.50
CA GLU A 165 18.05 -13.00 15.14
C GLU A 165 16.73 -13.65 14.71
N ASP A 166 16.73 -14.29 13.54
CA ASP A 166 15.62 -15.11 13.08
C ASP A 166 15.55 -16.38 13.93
N LYS A 167 14.53 -16.44 14.80
CA LYS A 167 14.23 -17.58 15.67
C LYS A 167 13.22 -18.54 15.04
N SER A 168 12.84 -18.33 13.78
CA SER A 168 11.91 -19.23 13.11
C SER A 168 12.61 -20.56 12.84
N GLU A 169 12.06 -21.62 13.41
CA GLU A 169 12.50 -22.97 13.11
C GLU A 169 12.12 -23.29 11.65
N PRO A 170 13.07 -23.73 10.80
CA PRO A 170 12.76 -24.07 9.42
C PRO A 170 11.71 -25.18 9.39
N TYR A 171 10.67 -25.00 8.57
CA TYR A 171 9.62 -26.00 8.43
C TYR A 171 10.22 -27.37 8.10
N ASN A 172 9.77 -28.40 8.83
CA ASN A 172 10.13 -29.77 8.48
C ASN A 172 9.37 -30.20 7.23
N ILE A 173 9.94 -29.89 6.06
CA ILE A 173 9.39 -30.19 4.73
C ILE A 173 9.05 -31.67 4.60
N GLN A 174 9.87 -32.54 5.20
CA GLN A 174 9.67 -33.99 5.18
C GLN A 174 8.36 -34.38 5.89
N LEU A 175 8.11 -33.83 7.07
CA LEU A 175 6.89 -34.08 7.83
C LEU A 175 5.65 -33.54 7.10
N MET A 176 5.77 -32.34 6.51
CA MET A 176 4.70 -31.72 5.74
C MET A 176 4.33 -32.54 4.50
N ASN A 177 5.34 -33.04 3.79
CA ASN A 177 5.16 -33.88 2.61
C ASN A 177 4.50 -35.22 2.95
N VAL A 178 4.90 -35.85 4.07
CA VAL A 178 4.26 -37.09 4.56
C VAL A 178 2.80 -36.85 4.89
N TYR A 179 2.50 -35.75 5.59
CA TYR A 179 1.14 -35.36 5.92
C TYR A 179 0.28 -35.11 4.66
N LEU A 180 0.74 -34.28 3.72
CA LEU A 180 0.02 -33.99 2.47
C LEU A 180 -0.23 -35.26 1.64
N LYS A 181 0.77 -36.15 1.55
CA LYS A 181 0.62 -37.44 0.87
C LYS A 181 -0.44 -38.31 1.51
N SER A 182 -0.47 -38.39 2.86
CA SER A 182 -1.45 -39.18 3.59
C SER A 182 -2.88 -38.67 3.38
N LEU A 183 -3.05 -37.34 3.34
CA LEU A 183 -4.32 -36.68 3.07
C LEU A 183 -4.78 -36.94 1.63
N MET A 184 -3.86 -36.80 0.68
CA MET A 184 -4.16 -37.04 -0.74
C MET A 184 -4.52 -38.50 -1.01
N GLN A 185 -3.80 -39.47 -0.43
CA GLN A 185 -4.08 -40.90 -0.61
C GLN A 185 -5.44 -41.32 -0.04
N LYS A 186 -5.95 -40.60 0.96
CA LYS A 186 -7.27 -40.85 1.56
C LYS A 186 -8.43 -40.46 0.63
N HIS A 187 -8.23 -39.43 -0.20
CA HIS A 187 -9.30 -38.81 -0.98
C HIS A 187 -9.12 -38.93 -2.51
N LEU A 188 -7.93 -39.26 -2.99
CA LEU A 188 -7.59 -39.40 -4.40
C LEU A 188 -7.12 -40.82 -4.71
N THR A 189 -7.41 -41.28 -5.93
CA THR A 189 -7.04 -42.63 -6.37
C THR A 189 -6.31 -42.63 -7.72
N GLY A 190 -5.36 -43.55 -7.86
CA GLY A 190 -4.62 -43.79 -9.10
C GLY A 190 -3.96 -42.54 -9.67
N ASN A 191 -4.30 -42.20 -10.91
CA ASN A 191 -3.67 -41.11 -11.65
C ASN A 191 -3.92 -39.73 -11.03
N GLU A 192 -5.04 -39.51 -10.32
CA GLU A 192 -5.31 -38.22 -9.66
C GLU A 192 -4.27 -37.91 -8.58
N TYR A 193 -3.91 -38.94 -7.79
CA TYR A 193 -2.89 -38.84 -6.76
C TYR A 193 -1.50 -38.60 -7.38
N GLU A 194 -1.11 -39.43 -8.35
CA GLU A 194 0.22 -39.37 -8.95
C GLU A 194 0.46 -38.06 -9.71
N VAL A 195 -0.55 -37.54 -10.42
CA VAL A 195 -0.47 -36.25 -11.11
C VAL A 195 -0.15 -35.12 -10.13
N LEU A 196 -0.79 -35.07 -8.97
CA LEU A 196 -0.53 -34.02 -7.98
C LEU A 196 0.83 -34.21 -7.29
N ARG A 197 1.16 -35.44 -6.91
CA ARG A 197 2.44 -35.79 -6.29
C ARG A 197 3.63 -35.36 -7.17
N LEU A 198 3.59 -35.72 -8.45
CA LEU A 198 4.65 -35.40 -9.43
C LEU A 198 4.65 -33.91 -9.82
N SER A 199 3.47 -33.27 -9.90
CA SER A 199 3.35 -31.84 -10.26
C SER A 199 3.94 -30.90 -9.21
N TYR A 200 3.94 -31.32 -7.94
CA TYR A 200 4.43 -30.51 -6.82
C TYR A 200 5.71 -31.03 -6.20
N GLY A 201 6.19 -32.22 -6.59
CA GLY A 201 7.45 -32.78 -6.11
C GLY A 201 7.41 -33.11 -4.62
N LEU A 202 6.35 -33.77 -4.15
CA LEU A 202 6.17 -34.04 -2.71
C LEU A 202 7.19 -35.05 -2.14
N ASP A 203 7.79 -35.87 -2.97
CA ASP A 203 8.79 -36.88 -2.57
C ASP A 203 9.81 -37.19 -3.68
N CYS A 204 9.81 -36.36 -4.70
CA CYS A 204 10.64 -36.47 -5.89
C CYS A 204 10.80 -35.08 -6.48
N ASP A 205 11.68 -34.95 -7.47
CA ASP A 205 11.79 -33.69 -8.21
C ASP A 205 10.47 -33.35 -8.91
N LYS A 206 10.23 -32.06 -9.08
CA LYS A 206 9.03 -31.57 -9.75
C LYS A 206 9.09 -31.91 -11.24
N HIS A 207 8.05 -32.55 -11.76
CA HIS A 207 7.94 -32.92 -13.16
C HIS A 207 7.03 -31.94 -13.93
N SER A 208 7.33 -31.73 -15.21
CA SER A 208 6.48 -31.02 -16.15
C SER A 208 5.29 -31.89 -16.59
N ALA A 209 4.22 -31.26 -17.10
CA ALA A 209 3.03 -31.99 -17.55
C ALA A 209 3.32 -33.01 -18.66
N LYS A 210 4.34 -32.78 -19.50
CA LYS A 210 4.75 -33.72 -20.55
C LYS A 210 5.44 -34.94 -19.95
N GLU A 211 6.35 -34.74 -19.00
CA GLU A 211 7.05 -35.82 -18.30
C GLU A 211 6.09 -36.67 -17.48
N ILE A 212 5.13 -36.04 -16.79
CA ILE A 212 4.07 -36.75 -16.06
C ILE A 212 3.24 -37.62 -17.01
N ALA A 213 2.90 -37.11 -18.19
CA ALA A 213 2.15 -37.88 -19.18
C ALA A 213 2.94 -39.10 -19.66
N SER A 214 4.25 -38.97 -19.86
CA SER A 214 5.14 -40.08 -20.18
C SER A 214 5.24 -41.10 -19.04
N ILE A 215 5.38 -40.65 -17.78
CA ILE A 215 5.49 -41.53 -16.61
C ILE A 215 4.20 -42.32 -16.38
N LEU A 216 3.03 -41.70 -16.60
CA LEU A 216 1.72 -42.31 -16.41
C LEU A 216 1.18 -43.01 -17.66
N ASN A 217 1.98 -43.13 -18.72
CA ASN A 217 1.61 -43.73 -20.01
C ASN A 217 0.30 -43.15 -20.60
N ILE A 218 0.12 -41.83 -20.50
CA ILE A 218 -1.02 -41.12 -21.08
C ILE A 218 -0.63 -40.64 -22.47
N GLU A 219 -0.97 -41.43 -23.48
CA GLU A 219 -0.67 -41.16 -24.89
C GLU A 219 -1.73 -40.25 -25.54
N GLY A 220 -1.29 -39.38 -26.46
CA GLY A 220 -2.15 -38.51 -27.26
C GLY A 220 -1.53 -37.14 -27.55
N VAL A 221 -1.96 -36.51 -28.66
CA VAL A 221 -1.44 -35.21 -29.14
C VAL A 221 -1.67 -34.07 -28.12
N SER A 222 -2.63 -34.22 -27.22
CA SER A 222 -3.01 -33.28 -26.16
C SER A 222 -2.77 -33.81 -24.73
N SER A 223 -1.86 -34.76 -24.55
CA SER A 223 -1.61 -35.43 -23.26
C SER A 223 -1.33 -34.46 -22.10
N TYR A 224 -0.56 -33.40 -22.32
CA TYR A 224 -0.26 -32.36 -21.33
C TYR A 224 -1.50 -31.55 -20.87
N VAL A 225 -2.49 -31.37 -21.75
CA VAL A 225 -3.77 -30.71 -21.42
C VAL A 225 -4.56 -31.60 -20.48
N ARG A 226 -4.62 -32.90 -20.80
CA ARG A 226 -5.30 -33.90 -19.96
C ARG A 226 -4.70 -34.01 -18.57
N ILE A 227 -3.38 -33.90 -18.43
CA ILE A 227 -2.71 -33.81 -17.12
C ILE A 227 -3.16 -32.56 -16.35
N SER A 228 -3.28 -31.42 -17.02
CA SER A 228 -3.74 -30.17 -16.38
C SER A 228 -5.19 -30.23 -15.93
N GLU A 229 -6.05 -30.90 -16.71
CA GLU A 229 -7.45 -31.16 -16.35
C GLU A 229 -7.55 -32.11 -15.16
N LEU A 230 -6.81 -33.23 -15.18
CA LEU A 230 -6.74 -34.17 -14.06
C LEU A 230 -6.23 -33.51 -12.78
N LYS A 231 -5.22 -32.65 -12.90
CA LYS A 231 -4.71 -31.86 -11.77
C LYS A 231 -5.81 -30.97 -11.19
N LYS A 232 -6.57 -30.27 -12.02
CA LYS A 232 -7.67 -29.39 -11.59
C LYS A 232 -8.80 -30.18 -10.93
N GLN A 233 -9.17 -31.33 -11.51
CA GLN A 233 -10.19 -32.22 -10.95
C GLN A 233 -9.77 -32.80 -9.60
N ALA A 234 -8.52 -33.24 -9.47
CA ALA A 234 -7.98 -33.77 -8.23
C ALA A 234 -7.95 -32.71 -7.11
N VAL A 235 -7.56 -31.47 -7.43
CA VAL A 235 -7.63 -30.34 -6.47
C VAL A 235 -9.07 -30.07 -6.04
N GLN A 236 -10.01 -30.03 -6.99
CA GLN A 236 -11.42 -29.79 -6.68
C GLN A 236 -11.99 -30.90 -5.77
N LYS A 237 -11.66 -32.17 -6.06
CA LYS A 237 -12.06 -33.31 -5.23
C LYS A 237 -11.51 -33.24 -3.82
N LEU A 238 -10.28 -32.74 -3.62
CA LEU A 238 -9.75 -32.48 -2.28
C LEU A 238 -10.53 -31.37 -1.56
N ILE A 239 -10.81 -30.26 -2.24
CA ILE A 239 -11.59 -29.14 -1.68
C ILE A 239 -12.98 -29.61 -1.23
N ASP A 240 -13.63 -30.47 -2.02
CA ASP A 240 -14.99 -30.91 -1.76
C ASP A 240 -15.10 -31.98 -0.65
N ASN A 241 -14.03 -32.76 -0.41
CA ASN A 241 -14.07 -33.95 0.46
C ASN A 241 -13.18 -33.90 1.70
N VAL A 242 -12.23 -32.97 1.79
CA VAL A 242 -11.38 -32.80 2.97
C VAL A 242 -12.08 -31.90 3.98
N ASP A 243 -12.20 -32.37 5.22
CA ASP A 243 -12.69 -31.55 6.32
C ASP A 243 -11.69 -30.42 6.62
N HIS A 244 -12.18 -29.18 6.66
CA HIS A 244 -11.36 -28.00 6.97
C HIS A 244 -10.61 -28.14 8.30
N SER A 245 -11.14 -28.90 9.26
CA SER A 245 -10.46 -29.16 10.54
C SER A 245 -9.19 -30.00 10.40
N GLN A 246 -9.07 -30.78 9.32
CA GLN A 246 -7.94 -31.66 9.06
C GLN A 246 -6.78 -30.92 8.40
N VAL A 247 -7.01 -29.76 7.78
CA VAL A 247 -5.99 -28.94 7.11
C VAL A 247 -5.26 -28.11 8.17
N LEU A 248 -3.96 -28.33 8.31
CA LEU A 248 -3.11 -27.49 9.16
C LEU A 248 -3.23 -26.03 8.73
N ASP A 249 -3.46 -25.13 9.70
CA ASP A 249 -3.46 -23.69 9.46
C ASP A 249 -2.01 -23.24 9.28
N ILE A 250 -1.55 -23.24 8.02
CA ILE A 250 -0.16 -22.90 7.62
C ILE A 250 -0.10 -21.45 7.11
N LEU A 251 -1.20 -20.68 7.21
CA LEU A 251 -1.33 -19.30 6.72
C LEU A 251 -1.36 -18.27 7.85
#